data_AF-A0A8T0VVN3-F1
#
_entry.id   AF-A0A8T0VVN3-F1
#
_cell.length_a   1.000
_cell.length_b   1.000
_cell.length_c   1.000
_cell.angle_alpha   90.00
_cell.angle_beta   90.00
_cell.angle_gamma   90.00
#
_symmetry.space_group_name_H-M   'P 1'
#
loop_
_entity.id
_entity.type
_entity.pdbx_description
1 polymer ?
#
loop_
_entity_poly.entity_id
_entity_poly.type
_entity_poly.pdbx_seq_one_letter_code
_entity_poly.pdbx_strand_id
1 'polypeptide(L)'
;MKRYREITKIDHGCLYMEATSMSGQVCLSANQALEMASNVMDSAGLNLGAPNEISADTIHVTLGAYVKIFLDAVDASYSKSVRKGTVISFLGALRGLASVSHILLDTALAALAHTHPRASLSEYAFNRDVEGMRDEFTRHMDDLEDAISKASPVEIGKFVIPGILEAMDITSSFVGLMVARRKRALGKASQSEVAV
;
A
#
# COMPACT_ATOMS: atom_id res chain seq x y z
N MET A 1 -26.06 -25.29 -50.04
CA MET A 1 -25.79 -23.99 -49.38
C MET A 1 -26.03 -24.12 -47.87
N LYS A 2 -25.15 -23.50 -47.07
CA LYS A 2 -25.17 -23.27 -45.60
C LYS A 2 -24.87 -24.51 -44.74
N ARG A 3 -23.63 -24.75 -44.29
CA ARG A 3 -22.71 -24.02 -43.36
C ARG A 3 -22.79 -24.59 -41.93
N TYR A 4 -21.74 -25.36 -41.61
CA TYR A 4 -21.00 -25.47 -40.34
C TYR A 4 -21.67 -24.99 -39.06
N ARG A 5 -21.74 -25.91 -38.08
CA ARG A 5 -21.50 -25.58 -36.68
C ARG A 5 -20.52 -26.61 -36.11
N GLU A 6 -19.26 -26.44 -36.49
CA GLU A 6 -18.16 -26.90 -35.65
C GLU A 6 -18.30 -26.16 -34.33
N ILE A 7 -18.55 -26.93 -33.27
CA ILE A 7 -18.36 -26.47 -31.91
C ILE A 7 -16.86 -26.23 -31.80
N THR A 8 -16.46 -24.96 -31.87
CA THR A 8 -15.12 -24.54 -31.50
C THR A 8 -14.88 -25.06 -30.09
N LYS A 9 -14.01 -26.07 -29.98
CA LYS A 9 -13.23 -26.34 -28.77
C LYS A 9 -12.66 -25.00 -28.35
N ILE A 10 -13.21 -24.42 -27.29
CA ILE A 10 -12.61 -23.26 -26.65
C ILE A 10 -11.22 -23.73 -26.24
N ASP A 11 -10.20 -23.13 -26.84
CA ASP A 11 -8.81 -23.39 -26.52
C ASP A 11 -8.57 -22.91 -25.08
N HIS A 12 -8.77 -23.83 -24.14
CA HIS A 12 -8.55 -23.63 -22.71
C HIS A 12 -7.04 -23.67 -22.34
N GLY A 13 -6.12 -23.67 -23.32
CA GLY A 13 -4.69 -23.85 -23.11
C GLY A 13 -3.98 -22.57 -22.64
N CYS A 14 -3.84 -21.58 -23.52
CA CYS A 14 -2.91 -20.46 -23.27
C CYS A 14 -3.55 -19.31 -22.47
N LEU A 15 -4.71 -18.81 -22.91
CA LEU A 15 -5.40 -17.67 -22.29
C LEU A 15 -5.91 -17.97 -20.86
N TYR A 16 -6.27 -19.22 -20.59
CA TYR A 16 -6.72 -19.66 -19.27
C TYR A 16 -5.56 -19.78 -18.26
N MET A 17 -4.36 -20.20 -18.72
CA MET A 17 -3.15 -20.23 -17.88
C MET A 17 -2.68 -18.81 -17.54
N GLU A 18 -2.69 -17.89 -18.50
CA GLU A 18 -2.38 -16.47 -18.25
C GLU A 18 -3.36 -15.85 -17.26
N ALA A 19 -4.67 -16.05 -17.44
CA ALA A 19 -5.68 -15.55 -16.51
C ALA A 19 -5.57 -16.14 -15.09
N THR A 20 -5.22 -17.42 -14.98
CA THR A 20 -5.02 -18.09 -13.67
C THR A 20 -3.75 -17.57 -12.99
N SER A 21 -2.65 -17.40 -13.74
CA SER A 21 -1.41 -16.80 -13.25
C SER A 21 -1.64 -15.36 -12.77
N MET A 22 -2.38 -14.56 -13.55
CA MET A 22 -2.77 -13.20 -13.17
C MET A 22 -3.56 -13.17 -11.85
N SER A 23 -4.60 -14.01 -11.73
CA SER A 23 -5.41 -14.10 -10.52
C SER A 23 -4.57 -14.48 -9.29
N GLY A 24 -3.65 -15.43 -9.45
CA GLY A 24 -2.73 -15.84 -8.39
C GLY A 24 -1.83 -14.71 -7.91
N GLN A 25 -1.26 -13.92 -8.83
CA GLN A 25 -0.41 -12.78 -8.49
C GLN A 25 -1.19 -11.68 -7.75
N VAL A 26 -2.39 -11.34 -8.22
CA VAL A 26 -3.25 -10.36 -7.52
C VAL A 26 -3.58 -10.81 -6.10
N CYS A 27 -3.86 -12.09 -5.90
CA CYS A 27 -4.13 -12.66 -4.57
C CYS A 27 -2.89 -12.57 -3.66
N LEU A 28 -1.71 -12.90 -4.17
CA LEU A 28 -0.45 -12.79 -3.42
C LEU A 28 -0.17 -11.34 -3.02
N SER A 29 -0.30 -10.40 -3.96
CA SER A 29 -0.12 -8.97 -3.69
C SER A 29 -1.12 -8.46 -2.66
N ALA A 30 -2.38 -8.89 -2.71
CA ALA A 30 -3.38 -8.51 -1.73
C ALA A 30 -3.07 -9.02 -0.32
N ASN A 31 -2.59 -10.26 -0.19
CA ASN A 31 -2.16 -10.78 1.10
C ASN A 31 -0.96 -10.00 1.68
N GLN A 32 0.01 -9.65 0.83
CA GLN A 32 1.12 -8.79 1.25
C GLN A 32 0.67 -7.39 1.66
N ALA A 33 -0.33 -6.83 0.98
CA ALA A 33 -0.91 -5.54 1.34
C ALA A 33 -1.66 -5.59 2.68
N LEU A 34 -2.32 -6.72 3.00
CA LEU A 34 -2.93 -6.96 4.31
C LEU A 34 -1.87 -7.01 5.43
N GLU A 35 -0.75 -7.70 5.21
CA GLU A 35 0.37 -7.72 6.16
C GLU A 35 0.96 -6.31 6.36
N MET A 36 1.09 -5.54 5.27
CA MET A 36 1.52 -4.15 5.33
C MET A 36 0.55 -3.30 6.15
N ALA A 37 -0.76 -3.46 5.96
CA ALA A 37 -1.78 -2.77 6.75
C ALA A 37 -1.70 -3.12 8.24
N SER A 38 -1.46 -4.40 8.57
CA SER A 38 -1.23 -4.85 9.95
C SER A 38 0.00 -4.16 10.56
N ASN A 39 1.12 -4.10 9.83
CA ASN A 39 2.34 -3.44 10.30
C ASN A 39 2.14 -1.93 10.56
N VAL A 40 1.31 -1.27 9.76
CA VAL A 40 0.93 0.13 9.97
C VAL A 40 0.05 0.26 11.21
N MET A 41 -0.90 -0.65 11.44
CA MET A 41 -1.74 -0.67 12.64
C MET A 41 -0.92 -0.87 13.91
N ASP A 42 0.02 -1.81 13.90
CA ASP A 42 0.94 -2.05 15.03
C ASP A 42 1.78 -0.80 15.35
N SER A 43 2.21 -0.08 14.31
CA SER A 43 2.93 1.20 14.46
C SER A 43 2.05 2.33 15.03
N ALA A 44 0.75 2.33 14.69
CA ALA A 44 -0.22 3.28 15.23
C ALA A 44 -0.49 3.04 16.72
N GLY A 45 -0.45 1.79 17.17
CA GLY A 45 -0.57 1.41 18.59
C GLY A 45 0.53 1.96 19.49
N LEU A 46 1.61 2.51 18.93
CA LEU A 46 2.74 3.11 19.67
C LEU A 46 2.54 4.58 20.03
N ASN A 47 1.35 5.16 19.81
CA ASN A 47 1.06 6.57 20.14
C ASN A 47 1.44 6.92 21.59
N LEU A 48 2.01 8.11 21.78
CA LEU A 48 2.42 8.65 23.08
C LEU A 48 1.26 9.33 23.85
N GLY A 49 0.08 9.44 23.23
CA GLY A 49 -1.07 10.15 23.80
C GLY A 49 -0.95 11.67 23.68
N ALA A 50 -0.14 12.17 22.74
CA ALA A 50 0.03 13.61 22.54
C ALA A 50 -1.22 14.23 21.89
N PRO A 51 -1.57 15.50 22.18
CA PRO A 51 -2.82 16.12 21.69
C PRO A 51 -2.95 16.19 20.16
N ASN A 52 -1.85 16.10 19.44
CA ASN A 52 -1.75 16.17 17.99
C ASN A 52 -1.65 14.78 17.30
N GLU A 53 -1.61 13.68 18.07
CA GLU A 53 -1.63 12.35 17.50
C GLU A 53 -3.03 11.93 17.07
N ILE A 54 -3.12 11.25 15.92
CA ILE A 54 -4.37 10.64 15.47
C ILE A 54 -4.65 9.42 16.33
N SER A 55 -5.89 9.30 16.83
CA SER A 55 -6.27 8.17 17.67
C SER A 55 -6.14 6.84 16.92
N ALA A 56 -5.75 5.78 17.65
CA ALA A 56 -5.67 4.44 17.10
C ALA A 56 -7.01 3.97 16.50
N ASP A 57 -8.15 4.39 17.08
CA ASP A 57 -9.48 4.08 16.55
C ASP A 57 -9.72 4.72 15.18
N THR A 58 -9.29 5.97 14.99
CA THR A 58 -9.40 6.64 13.69
C THR A 58 -8.57 5.91 12.65
N ILE A 59 -7.33 5.55 13.00
CA ILE A 59 -6.45 4.77 12.11
C ILE A 59 -7.06 3.41 11.80
N HIS A 60 -7.61 2.72 12.81
CA HIS A 60 -8.26 1.42 12.63
C HIS A 60 -9.42 1.49 11.62
N VAL A 61 -10.30 2.48 11.76
CA VAL A 61 -11.42 2.70 10.83
C VAL A 61 -10.91 3.02 9.42
N THR A 62 -9.91 3.89 9.29
CA THR A 62 -9.32 4.24 7.99
C THR A 62 -8.66 3.04 7.31
N LEU A 63 -7.83 2.30 8.05
CA LEU A 63 -7.19 1.08 7.53
C LEU A 63 -8.21 0.00 7.20
N GLY A 64 -9.30 -0.10 7.97
CA GLY A 64 -10.40 -1.02 7.69
C GLY A 64 -11.00 -0.84 6.30
N ALA A 65 -11.11 0.40 5.82
CA ALA A 65 -11.57 0.68 4.45
C ALA A 65 -10.59 0.15 3.38
N TYR A 66 -9.28 0.25 3.61
CA TYR A 66 -8.26 -0.26 2.69
C TYR A 66 -8.15 -1.78 2.75
N VAL A 67 -8.20 -2.36 3.95
CA VAL A 67 -8.27 -3.82 4.17
C VAL A 67 -9.45 -4.42 3.42
N LYS A 68 -10.62 -3.77 3.46
CA LYS A 68 -11.79 -4.21 2.69
C LYS A 68 -11.49 -4.26 1.19
N ILE A 69 -10.80 -3.26 0.64
CA ILE A 69 -10.45 -3.25 -0.78
C ILE A 69 -9.49 -4.40 -1.13
N PHE A 70 -8.52 -4.70 -0.27
CA PHE A 70 -7.61 -5.84 -0.48
C PHE A 70 -8.36 -7.18 -0.44
N LEU A 71 -9.31 -7.34 0.49
CA LEU A 71 -10.17 -8.52 0.54
C LEU A 71 -11.07 -8.63 -0.70
N ASP A 72 -11.67 -7.52 -1.15
CA ASP A 72 -12.45 -7.48 -2.39
C ASP A 72 -11.59 -7.90 -3.60
N ALA A 73 -10.29 -7.58 -3.61
CA ALA A 73 -9.35 -8.02 -4.64
C ALA A 73 -9.02 -9.51 -4.55
N VAL A 74 -8.86 -10.07 -3.34
CA VAL A 74 -8.72 -11.51 -3.11
C VAL A 74 -9.94 -12.27 -3.64
N ASP A 75 -11.15 -11.81 -3.31
CA ASP A 75 -12.40 -12.42 -3.76
C ASP A 75 -12.54 -12.35 -5.28
N ALA A 76 -12.19 -11.20 -5.89
CA ALA A 76 -12.19 -11.03 -7.33
C ALA A 76 -11.17 -11.95 -8.02
N SER A 77 -10.02 -12.23 -7.38
CA SER A 77 -9.06 -13.21 -7.87
C SER A 77 -9.64 -14.62 -7.87
N TYR A 78 -10.18 -15.09 -6.74
CA TYR A 78 -10.73 -16.44 -6.64
C TYR A 78 -11.91 -16.67 -7.60
N SER A 79 -12.76 -15.66 -7.77
CA SER A 79 -13.90 -15.69 -8.70
C SER A 79 -13.51 -15.43 -10.16
N LYS A 80 -12.22 -15.19 -10.46
CA LYS A 80 -11.69 -14.86 -11.79
C LYS A 80 -12.39 -13.64 -12.42
N SER A 81 -12.78 -12.68 -11.58
CA SER A 81 -13.49 -11.46 -11.96
C SER A 81 -12.68 -10.19 -11.70
N VAL A 82 -11.34 -10.28 -11.69
CA VAL A 82 -10.46 -9.12 -11.59
C VAL A 82 -10.72 -8.20 -12.78
N ARG A 83 -11.16 -6.98 -12.49
CA ARG A 83 -11.42 -5.94 -13.49
C ARG A 83 -10.50 -4.77 -13.26
N LYS A 84 -10.38 -3.92 -14.27
CA LYS A 84 -9.67 -2.63 -14.17
C LYS A 84 -10.00 -1.84 -12.91
N GLY A 85 -11.30 -1.75 -12.57
CA GLY A 85 -11.75 -1.07 -11.35
C GLY A 85 -11.19 -1.69 -10.07
N THR A 86 -11.08 -3.03 -10.00
CA THR A 86 -10.44 -3.73 -8.87
C THR A 86 -8.99 -3.27 -8.71
N VAL A 87 -8.25 -3.18 -9.82
CA VAL A 87 -6.84 -2.76 -9.82
C VAL A 87 -6.69 -1.29 -9.41
N ILE A 88 -7.52 -0.40 -9.95
CA ILE A 88 -7.49 1.03 -9.58
C ILE A 88 -7.83 1.21 -8.09
N SER A 89 -8.86 0.53 -7.58
CA SER A 89 -9.17 0.54 -6.14
C SER A 89 -8.01 0.01 -5.30
N PHE A 90 -7.36 -1.06 -5.75
CA PHE A 90 -6.18 -1.63 -5.09
C PHE A 90 -5.03 -0.62 -4.99
N LEU A 91 -4.70 0.07 -6.09
CA LEU A 91 -3.70 1.15 -6.09
C LEU A 91 -4.10 2.31 -5.17
N GLY A 92 -5.38 2.68 -5.15
CA GLY A 92 -5.90 3.69 -4.24
C GLY A 92 -5.73 3.30 -2.77
N ALA A 93 -5.96 2.04 -2.42
CA ALA A 93 -5.75 1.52 -1.07
C ALA A 93 -4.27 1.53 -0.67
N LEU A 94 -3.35 1.19 -1.59
CA LEU A 94 -1.90 1.30 -1.37
C LEU A 94 -1.46 2.75 -1.09
N ARG A 95 -1.97 3.73 -1.88
CA ARG A 95 -1.73 5.15 -1.61
C ARG A 95 -2.25 5.57 -0.23
N GLY A 96 -3.40 5.03 0.15
CA GLY A 96 -3.98 5.20 1.48
C GLY A 96 -3.05 4.73 2.60
N LEU A 97 -2.51 3.51 2.49
CA LEU A 97 -1.53 2.97 3.43
C LEU A 97 -0.27 3.85 3.53
N ALA A 98 0.30 4.24 2.39
CA ALA A 98 1.45 5.14 2.34
C ALA A 98 1.16 6.46 3.06
N SER A 99 0.02 7.07 2.79
CA SER A 99 -0.40 8.33 3.42
C SER A 99 -0.57 8.18 4.93
N VAL A 100 -1.24 7.13 5.40
CA VAL A 100 -1.40 6.87 6.84
C VAL A 100 -0.04 6.67 7.51
N SER A 101 0.86 5.88 6.90
CA SER A 101 2.19 5.64 7.46
C SER A 101 3.03 6.93 7.57
N HIS A 102 2.91 7.82 6.57
CA HIS A 102 3.55 9.13 6.57
C HIS A 102 3.01 10.04 7.67
N ILE A 103 1.68 10.15 7.79
CA ILE A 103 1.03 10.96 8.82
C ILE A 103 1.38 10.47 10.22
N LEU A 104 1.41 9.14 10.42
CA LEU A 104 1.87 8.56 11.68
C LEU A 104 3.30 9.01 11.99
N LEU A 105 4.21 8.93 11.02
CA LEU A 105 5.57 9.41 11.29
C LEU A 105 5.59 10.91 11.62
N ASP A 106 4.92 11.75 10.84
CA ASP A 106 4.90 13.20 11.02
C ASP A 106 4.33 13.61 12.39
N THR A 107 3.20 13.01 12.79
CA THR A 107 2.59 13.23 14.11
C THR A 107 3.51 12.81 15.26
N ALA A 108 4.21 11.68 15.15
CA ALA A 108 5.18 11.25 16.15
C ALA A 108 6.34 12.25 16.28
N LEU A 109 6.85 12.77 15.15
CA LEU A 109 7.92 13.76 15.16
C LEU A 109 7.46 15.09 15.75
N ALA A 110 6.25 15.54 15.42
CA ALA A 110 5.67 16.74 15.99
C ALA A 110 5.47 16.60 17.51
N ALA A 111 5.00 15.45 18.00
CA ALA A 111 4.89 15.17 19.42
C ALA A 111 6.26 15.23 20.13
N LEU A 112 7.29 14.62 19.54
CA LEU A 112 8.66 14.66 20.09
C LEU A 112 9.28 16.05 20.07
N ALA A 113 8.94 16.88 19.09
CA ALA A 113 9.44 18.26 19.02
C ALA A 113 8.92 19.14 20.18
N HIS A 114 7.79 18.79 20.77
CA HIS A 114 7.27 19.46 21.96
C HIS A 114 7.98 19.01 23.25
N THR A 115 8.49 17.78 23.30
CA THR A 115 9.08 17.20 24.51
C THR A 115 10.60 17.21 24.52
N HIS A 116 11.28 17.33 23.36
CA HIS A 116 12.74 17.22 23.25
C HIS A 116 13.38 18.39 22.48
N PRO A 117 14.62 18.80 22.82
CA PRO A 117 15.34 19.85 22.09
C PRO A 117 15.57 19.49 20.61
N ARG A 118 15.49 20.50 19.73
CA ARG A 118 15.63 20.33 18.27
C ARG A 118 16.97 19.71 17.82
N ALA A 119 18.04 19.87 18.60
CA ALA A 119 19.34 19.24 18.36
C ALA A 119 19.34 17.74 18.71
N SER A 120 18.53 17.31 19.68
CA SER A 120 18.29 15.90 19.92
C SER A 120 17.54 15.30 18.75
N LEU A 121 16.53 16.00 18.20
CA LEU A 121 15.75 15.59 17.02
C LEU A 121 16.61 15.38 15.75
N SER A 122 17.77 16.01 15.61
CA SER A 122 18.67 15.73 14.46
C SER A 122 19.29 14.33 14.51
N GLU A 123 19.40 13.72 15.69
CA GLU A 123 19.79 12.30 15.85
C GLU A 123 18.64 11.34 15.47
N TYR A 124 17.44 11.88 15.32
CA TYR A 124 16.25 11.25 14.76
C TYR A 124 16.05 11.68 13.29
N ALA A 125 16.79 12.70 12.82
CA ALA A 125 16.72 13.26 11.48
C ALA A 125 17.43 12.38 10.44
N PHE A 126 16.62 11.54 9.79
CA PHE A 126 16.32 11.70 8.36
C PHE A 126 17.46 12.19 7.45
N ASN A 127 18.42 11.32 7.11
CA ASN A 127 19.36 11.54 5.99
C ASN A 127 18.70 11.55 4.58
N ARG A 128 17.37 11.50 4.46
CA ARG A 128 16.63 11.66 3.19
C ARG A 128 15.37 12.48 3.40
N ASP A 129 15.16 13.42 2.48
CA ASP A 129 13.96 14.23 2.30
C ASP A 129 12.72 13.32 2.18
N VAL A 130 11.88 13.33 3.21
CA VAL A 130 10.64 12.51 3.27
C VAL A 130 9.63 13.03 2.26
N GLU A 131 9.53 14.34 2.11
CA GLU A 131 8.63 14.97 1.14
C GLU A 131 9.07 14.61 -0.28
N GLY A 132 10.37 14.70 -0.58
CA GLY A 132 10.90 14.24 -1.86
C GLY A 132 10.56 12.77 -2.17
N MET A 133 10.64 11.88 -1.18
CA MET A 133 10.26 10.46 -1.36
C MET A 133 8.75 10.28 -1.51
N ARG A 134 7.94 11.08 -0.81
CA ARG A 134 6.48 11.07 -0.94
C ARG A 134 6.04 11.55 -2.32
N ASP A 135 6.70 12.58 -2.84
CA ASP A 135 6.44 13.11 -4.18
C ASP A 135 6.84 12.12 -5.27
N GLU A 136 7.98 11.43 -5.10
CA GLU A 136 8.41 10.35 -5.99
C GLU A 136 7.41 9.18 -5.98
N PHE A 137 7.00 8.73 -4.79
CA PHE A 137 5.98 7.70 -4.63
C PHE A 137 4.66 8.08 -5.30
N THR A 138 4.19 9.31 -5.08
CA THR A 138 2.93 9.81 -5.64
C THR A 138 3.01 9.82 -7.17
N ARG A 139 4.11 10.32 -7.73
CA ARG A 139 4.34 10.34 -9.18
C ARG A 139 4.31 8.93 -9.78
N HIS A 140 5.03 7.97 -9.19
CA HIS A 140 5.04 6.60 -9.69
C HIS A 140 3.65 5.96 -9.65
N MET A 141 2.91 6.15 -8.55
CA MET A 141 1.55 5.63 -8.45
C MET A 141 0.61 6.26 -9.49
N ASP A 142 0.74 7.55 -9.74
CA ASP A 142 -0.07 8.28 -10.73
C ASP A 142 0.26 7.83 -12.16
N ASP A 143 1.53 7.63 -12.49
CA ASP A 143 1.95 7.09 -13.78
C ASP A 143 1.41 5.66 -14.00
N LEU A 144 1.44 4.81 -12.96
CA LEU A 144 0.87 3.46 -13.00
C LEU A 144 -0.64 3.47 -13.20
N GLU A 145 -1.36 4.30 -12.44
CA GLU A 145 -2.80 4.44 -12.56
C GLU A 145 -3.20 4.97 -13.94
N ASP A 146 -2.48 5.96 -14.46
CA ASP A 146 -2.72 6.53 -15.79
C ASP A 146 -2.49 5.49 -16.90
N ALA A 147 -1.40 4.71 -16.81
CA ALA A 147 -1.10 3.63 -17.74
C ALA A 147 -2.22 2.56 -17.75
N ILE A 148 -2.64 2.10 -16.57
CA ILE A 148 -3.74 1.13 -16.44
C ILE A 148 -5.07 1.75 -16.91
N SER A 149 -5.29 3.03 -16.62
CA SER A 149 -6.47 3.80 -17.02
C SER A 149 -6.57 4.03 -18.52
N LYS A 150 -5.46 4.06 -19.25
CA LYS A 150 -5.43 4.20 -20.70
C LYS A 150 -5.35 2.89 -21.47
N ALA A 151 -4.96 1.79 -20.80
CA ALA A 151 -4.86 0.47 -21.44
C ALA A 151 -6.19 -0.02 -22.04
N SER A 152 -6.13 -0.55 -23.27
CA SER A 152 -7.27 -1.19 -23.92
C SER A 152 -7.59 -2.56 -23.28
N PRO A 153 -8.79 -3.14 -23.52
CA PRO A 153 -9.14 -4.47 -23.01
C PRO A 153 -8.19 -5.59 -23.44
N VAL A 154 -7.49 -5.43 -24.57
CA VAL A 154 -6.52 -6.41 -25.09
C VAL A 154 -5.14 -6.23 -24.44
N GLU A 155 -4.82 -5.02 -24.00
CA GLU A 155 -3.54 -4.68 -23.37
C GLU A 155 -3.56 -4.83 -21.85
N ILE A 156 -4.75 -4.81 -21.24
CA ILE A 156 -4.89 -4.80 -19.77
C ILE A 156 -4.21 -6.00 -19.10
N GLY A 157 -4.23 -7.17 -19.73
CA GLY A 157 -3.53 -8.36 -19.23
C GLY A 157 -2.01 -8.18 -19.11
N LYS A 158 -1.42 -7.35 -19.98
CA LYS A 158 0.01 -7.07 -20.01
C LYS A 158 0.44 -6.00 -19.00
N PHE A 159 -0.45 -5.07 -18.66
CA PHE A 159 -0.12 -3.95 -17.78
C PHE A 159 -0.52 -4.19 -16.32
N VAL A 160 -1.56 -4.98 -16.05
CA VAL A 160 -2.10 -5.14 -14.69
C VAL A 160 -1.11 -5.82 -13.75
N ILE A 161 -0.48 -6.92 -14.15
CA ILE A 161 0.44 -7.63 -13.25
C ILE A 161 1.72 -6.84 -13.00
N PRO A 162 2.43 -6.33 -14.04
CA PRO A 162 3.58 -5.47 -13.80
C PRO A 162 3.22 -4.24 -12.96
N GLY A 163 2.09 -3.59 -13.23
CA GLY A 163 1.68 -2.41 -12.49
C GLY A 163 1.33 -2.70 -11.02
N ILE A 164 0.70 -3.84 -10.71
CA ILE A 164 0.46 -4.25 -9.31
C ILE A 164 1.78 -4.57 -8.61
N LEU A 165 2.67 -5.31 -9.25
CA LEU A 165 3.96 -5.68 -8.64
C LEU A 165 4.83 -4.45 -8.37
N GLU A 166 4.89 -3.53 -9.33
CA GLU A 166 5.61 -2.26 -9.18
C GLU A 166 4.98 -1.40 -8.08
N ALA A 167 3.65 -1.25 -8.07
CA ALA A 167 2.95 -0.53 -7.01
C ALA A 167 3.20 -1.13 -5.62
N MET A 168 3.22 -2.46 -5.51
CA MET A 168 3.53 -3.15 -4.26
C MET A 168 4.96 -2.87 -3.79
N ASP A 169 5.94 -2.92 -4.71
CA ASP A 169 7.35 -2.71 -4.37
C ASP A 169 7.62 -1.29 -3.86
N ILE A 170 7.11 -0.27 -4.58
CA ILE A 170 7.27 1.13 -4.18
C ILE A 170 6.51 1.44 -2.88
N THR A 171 5.30 0.88 -2.71
CA THR A 171 4.52 1.09 -1.48
C THR A 171 5.18 0.41 -0.29
N SER A 172 5.63 -0.84 -0.45
CA SER A 172 6.32 -1.59 0.60
C SER A 172 7.59 -0.89 1.07
N SER A 173 8.40 -0.41 0.12
CA SER A 173 9.62 0.36 0.41
C SER A 173 9.31 1.65 1.17
N PHE A 174 8.32 2.42 0.71
CA PHE A 174 7.93 3.68 1.34
C PHE A 174 7.35 3.47 2.74
N VAL A 175 6.34 2.61 2.88
CA VAL A 175 5.68 2.31 4.15
C VAL A 175 6.65 1.71 5.15
N GLY A 176 7.48 0.75 4.72
CA GLY A 176 8.48 0.12 5.57
C GLY A 176 9.46 1.14 6.15
N LEU A 177 9.90 2.11 5.34
CA LEU A 177 10.75 3.20 5.81
C LEU A 177 10.02 4.11 6.81
N MET A 178 8.78 4.50 6.54
CA MET A 178 8.00 5.37 7.45
C MET A 178 7.79 4.70 8.81
N VAL A 179 7.37 3.44 8.80
CA VAL A 179 7.16 2.63 10.01
C VAL A 179 8.47 2.45 10.78
N ALA A 180 9.57 2.09 10.11
CA ALA A 180 10.86 1.89 10.77
C ALA A 180 11.38 3.18 11.43
N ARG A 181 11.22 4.32 10.75
CA ARG A 181 11.65 5.61 11.29
C ARG A 181 10.77 6.05 12.46
N ARG A 182 9.46 5.85 12.39
CA ARG A 182 8.55 6.12 13.52
C ARG A 182 8.89 5.25 14.73
N LYS A 183 9.04 3.93 14.54
CA LYS A 183 9.44 3.00 15.62
C LYS A 183 10.75 3.42 16.28
N ARG A 184 11.76 3.81 15.49
CA ARG A 184 13.03 4.33 16.01
C ARG A 184 12.83 5.62 16.80
N ALA A 185 11.99 6.52 16.30
CA ALA A 185 11.73 7.79 16.95
C ALA A 185 11.09 7.62 18.32
N LEU A 186 10.05 6.81 18.38
CA LEU A 186 9.32 6.52 19.61
C LEU A 186 10.14 5.68 20.59
N GLY A 187 10.92 4.69 20.11
CA GLY A 187 11.75 3.85 20.96
C GLY A 187 12.83 4.62 21.72
N LYS A 188 13.54 5.54 21.04
CA LYS A 188 14.55 6.41 21.67
C LYS A 188 13.94 7.40 22.69
N ALA A 189 12.72 7.88 22.44
CA ALA A 189 12.00 8.73 23.39
C ALA A 189 11.67 7.99 24.69
N SER A 190 11.17 6.75 24.58
CA SER A 190 10.87 5.90 25.74
C SER A 190 12.10 5.58 26.61
N GLN A 191 13.30 5.54 26.01
CA GLN A 191 14.56 5.33 26.74
C GLN A 191 15.08 6.60 27.42
N SER A 192 14.70 7.78 26.92
CA SER A 192 15.13 9.07 27.47
C SER A 192 14.33 9.46 28.72
N GLU A 193 13.07 9.02 28.85
CA GLU A 193 12.24 9.26 30.04
C GLU A 193 12.63 8.40 31.26
N VAL A 194 13.30 7.27 31.07
CA VAL A 194 13.74 6.37 32.16
C VAL A 194 15.05 6.84 32.81
N ALA A 195 15.76 7.78 32.20
CA ALA A 195 17.06 8.27 32.66
C ALA A 195 16.98 9.51 33.58
N VAL A 196 15.79 9.89 34.05
CA VAL A 196 15.55 11.05 34.92
C VAL A 196 15.17 10.62 36.33
#